data_AF-A0A1C4YS90-F1
#
_entry.id   AF-A0A1C4YS90-F1
#
_cell.length_a   1.000
_cell.length_b   1.000
_cell.length_c   1.000
_cell.angle_alpha   90.00
_cell.angle_beta   90.00
_cell.angle_gamma   90.00
#
_symmetry.space_group_name_H-M   'P 1'
#
loop_
_entity.id
_entity.type
_entity.pdbx_description
1 polymer ?
#
loop_
_entity_poly.entity_id
_entity_poly.type
_entity_poly.pdbx_seq_one_letter_code
_entity_poly.pdbx_strand_id
1 'polypeptide(L)'
;MSLRETARRAGVSHGAPRRYFPTHLELLSAIARDGFVDLAGRADAALATAPPDARTRVAVLARVYLDFAATRRGRYALMFRHDLLESGHLGLRHTSLPLFRLLTDLVAQARPAPQPPAPVVAGALWANLHGLAELWNWGSLTLATGAADPAALIEATLTAHLGPAA
;
A
#
# COMPACT_ATOMS: atom_id res chain seq x y z
N MET A 1 17.94 -8.83 -13.61
CA MET A 1 18.63 -7.54 -13.81
C MET A 1 19.79 -7.45 -12.84
N SER A 2 20.97 -7.01 -13.29
CA SER A 2 22.14 -6.84 -12.41
C SER A 2 22.21 -5.41 -11.87
N LEU A 3 22.83 -5.22 -10.70
CA LEU A 3 23.10 -3.91 -10.10
C LEU A 3 23.81 -2.92 -11.06
N ARG A 4 24.66 -3.43 -11.96
CA ARG A 4 25.33 -2.62 -12.99
C ARG A 4 24.35 -2.02 -13.99
N GLU A 5 23.35 -2.79 -14.40
CA GLU A 5 22.35 -2.36 -15.38
C GLU A 5 21.40 -1.32 -14.76
N THR A 6 21.07 -1.45 -13.48
CA THR A 6 20.26 -0.47 -12.74
C THR A 6 21.03 0.83 -12.47
N ALA A 7 22.31 0.77 -12.07
CA ALA A 7 23.14 1.95 -11.83
C ALA A 7 23.39 2.78 -13.10
N ARG A 8 23.60 2.09 -14.24
CA ARG A 8 23.76 2.72 -15.55
C ARG A 8 22.50 3.48 -15.99
N ARG A 9 21.32 2.92 -15.72
CA ARG A 9 20.03 3.56 -16.05
C ARG A 9 19.67 4.72 -15.12
N ALA A 10 20.20 4.71 -13.89
CA ALA A 10 20.00 5.79 -12.91
C ALA A 10 21.01 6.95 -13.04
N GLY A 11 21.91 6.93 -14.04
CA GLY A 11 22.85 8.04 -14.28
C GLY A 11 23.94 8.21 -13.23
N VAL A 12 24.18 7.19 -12.38
CA VAL A 12 25.17 7.24 -11.30
C VAL A 12 26.42 6.43 -11.64
N SER A 13 27.60 6.95 -11.29
CA SER A 13 28.88 6.28 -11.57
C SER A 13 28.98 4.91 -10.87
N HIS A 14 29.69 3.97 -11.48
CA HIS A 14 29.77 2.56 -11.07
C HIS A 14 30.28 2.33 -9.62
N GLY A 15 30.86 3.33 -8.96
CA GLY A 15 31.39 3.24 -7.60
C GLY A 15 30.49 3.79 -6.48
N ALA A 16 29.55 4.69 -6.79
CA ALA A 16 28.73 5.35 -5.78
C ALA A 16 27.70 4.44 -5.06
N PRO A 17 27.05 3.45 -5.72
CA PRO A 17 26.04 2.61 -5.05
C PRO A 17 26.58 1.70 -3.95
N ARG A 18 27.80 1.14 -4.11
CA ARG A 18 28.36 0.15 -3.17
C ARG A 18 28.70 0.71 -1.79
N ARG A 19 28.87 2.04 -1.68
CA ARG A 19 29.14 2.71 -0.40
C ARG A 19 27.89 2.87 0.46
N TYR A 20 26.71 2.91 -0.16
CA TYR A 20 25.41 3.09 0.51
C TYR A 20 24.57 1.80 0.52
N PHE A 21 24.74 0.94 -0.50
CA PHE A 21 24.06 -0.33 -0.64
C PHE A 21 25.08 -1.41 -1.02
N PRO A 22 25.76 -2.00 -0.03
CA PRO A 22 26.75 -3.07 -0.24
C PRO A 22 26.21 -4.24 -1.07
N THR A 23 24.91 -4.54 -0.98
CA THR A 23 24.24 -5.64 -1.67
C THR A 23 23.03 -5.19 -2.50
N HIS A 24 22.63 -6.03 -3.48
CA HIS A 24 21.41 -5.81 -4.26
C HIS A 24 20.17 -5.84 -3.36
N LEU A 25 20.19 -6.69 -2.35
CA LEU A 25 19.14 -6.80 -1.35
C LEU A 25 18.97 -5.50 -0.55
N GLU A 26 20.07 -4.88 -0.12
CA GLU A 26 20.01 -3.60 0.61
C GLU A 26 19.47 -2.47 -0.26
N LEU A 27 19.84 -2.43 -1.55
CA LEU A 27 19.28 -1.46 -2.49
C LEU A 27 17.76 -1.67 -2.64
N LEU A 28 17.32 -2.89 -2.88
CA LEU A 28 15.91 -3.21 -3.06
C LEU A 28 15.08 -2.91 -1.80
N SER A 29 15.63 -3.21 -0.62
CA SER A 29 14.99 -2.89 0.65
C SER A 29 14.94 -1.40 0.94
N ALA A 30 15.95 -0.63 0.52
CA ALA A 30 15.89 0.82 0.59
C ALA A 30 14.78 1.38 -0.31
N ILE A 31 14.66 0.87 -1.55
CA ILE A 31 13.58 1.27 -2.46
C ILE A 31 12.20 0.89 -1.89
N ALA A 32 12.07 -0.29 -1.28
CA ALA A 32 10.83 -0.71 -0.62
C ALA A 32 10.49 0.20 0.58
N ARG A 33 11.47 0.56 1.40
CA ARG A 33 11.31 1.50 2.52
C ARG A 33 10.84 2.87 2.01
N ASP A 34 11.50 3.42 1.01
CA ASP A 34 11.11 4.68 0.36
C ASP A 34 9.68 4.60 -0.21
N GLY A 35 9.28 3.43 -0.71
CA GLY A 35 7.92 3.16 -1.14
C GLY A 35 6.89 3.29 -0.01
N PHE A 36 7.17 2.72 1.16
CA PHE A 36 6.29 2.87 2.34
C PHE A 36 6.26 4.32 2.85
N VAL A 37 7.39 5.04 2.82
CA VAL A 37 7.45 6.47 3.22
C VAL A 37 6.63 7.34 2.26
N ASP A 38 6.73 7.12 0.94
CA ASP A 38 5.94 7.82 -0.08
C ASP A 38 4.45 7.53 0.10
N LEU A 39 4.07 6.26 0.32
CA LEU A 39 2.68 5.88 0.58
C LEU A 39 2.13 6.53 1.85
N ALA A 40 2.89 6.52 2.95
CA ALA A 40 2.50 7.15 4.20
C ALA A 40 2.31 8.68 4.04
N GLY A 41 3.25 9.36 3.38
CA GLY A 41 3.15 10.80 3.13
C GLY A 41 1.93 11.18 2.28
N ARG A 42 1.57 10.35 1.30
CA ARG A 42 0.33 10.54 0.52
C ARG A 42 -0.92 10.32 1.36
N ALA A 43 -0.92 9.30 2.21
CA ALA A 43 -2.02 9.01 3.11
C ALA A 43 -2.24 10.18 4.09
N ASP A 44 -1.17 10.69 4.72
CA ASP A 44 -1.23 11.82 5.64
C ASP A 44 -1.77 13.08 4.94
N ALA A 45 -1.25 13.41 3.75
CA ALA A 45 -1.71 14.55 2.97
C ALA A 45 -3.20 14.45 2.60
N ALA A 46 -3.66 13.28 2.16
CA ALA A 46 -5.06 13.08 1.80
C ALA A 46 -5.99 13.12 3.03
N LEU A 47 -5.55 12.57 4.16
CA LEU A 47 -6.32 12.56 5.40
C LEU A 47 -6.37 13.92 6.12
N ALA A 48 -5.40 14.80 5.87
CA ALA A 48 -5.39 16.16 6.41
C ALA A 48 -6.56 17.00 5.89
N THR A 49 -7.03 16.72 4.67
CA THR A 49 -8.16 17.41 4.03
C THR A 49 -9.47 16.60 4.06
N ALA A 50 -9.43 15.37 4.57
CA ALA A 50 -10.60 14.49 4.61
C ALA A 50 -11.55 14.86 5.76
N PRO A 51 -12.88 14.70 5.58
CA PRO A 51 -13.83 14.77 6.69
C PRO A 51 -13.42 13.86 7.86
N PRO A 52 -13.76 14.21 9.12
CA PRO A 52 -13.36 13.44 10.29
C PRO A 52 -14.08 12.08 10.43
N ASP A 53 -15.09 11.82 9.60
CA ASP A 53 -15.81 10.55 9.59
C ASP A 53 -14.87 9.36 9.28
N ALA A 54 -14.89 8.35 10.16
CA ALA A 54 -13.97 7.23 10.09
C ALA A 54 -14.14 6.40 8.81
N ARG A 55 -15.38 6.15 8.37
CA ARG A 55 -15.65 5.41 7.13
C ARG A 55 -15.10 6.17 5.93
N THR A 56 -15.36 7.47 5.86
CA THR A 56 -14.85 8.37 4.81
C THR A 56 -13.33 8.36 4.77
N ARG A 57 -12.67 8.40 5.93
CA ARG A 57 -11.20 8.31 6.02
C ARG A 57 -10.66 6.95 5.56
N VAL A 58 -11.38 5.85 5.81
CA VAL A 58 -11.04 4.54 5.22
C VAL A 58 -11.17 4.56 3.69
N ALA A 59 -12.22 5.18 3.14
CA ALA A 59 -12.38 5.32 1.68
C ALA A 59 -11.24 6.13 1.06
N VAL A 60 -10.84 7.24 1.70
CA VAL A 60 -9.70 8.05 1.28
C VAL A 60 -8.40 7.23 1.29
N LEU A 61 -8.14 6.47 2.36
CA LEU A 61 -6.97 5.59 2.41
C LEU A 61 -7.00 4.51 1.32
N ALA A 62 -8.15 3.88 1.10
CA ALA A 62 -8.31 2.87 0.05
C ALA A 62 -7.99 3.46 -1.34
N ARG A 63 -8.50 4.68 -1.63
CA ARG A 63 -8.19 5.37 -2.88
C ARG A 63 -6.70 5.65 -3.02
N VAL A 64 -6.06 6.24 -2.00
CA VAL A 64 -4.62 6.52 -2.00
C VAL A 64 -3.81 5.24 -2.25
N TYR A 65 -4.22 4.14 -1.64
CA TYR A 65 -3.57 2.85 -1.79
C TYR A 65 -3.65 2.31 -3.22
N LEU A 66 -4.84 2.33 -3.83
CA LEU A 66 -5.05 1.90 -5.21
C LEU A 66 -4.33 2.82 -6.22
N ASP A 67 -4.38 4.13 -6.00
CA ASP A 67 -3.69 5.12 -6.84
C ASP A 67 -2.17 4.95 -6.78
N PHE A 68 -1.64 4.68 -5.57
CA PHE A 68 -0.22 4.38 -5.41
C PHE A 68 0.16 3.10 -6.15
N ALA A 69 -0.64 2.03 -6.01
CA ALA A 69 -0.42 0.78 -6.73
C ALA A 69 -0.45 0.97 -8.25
N ALA A 70 -1.35 1.81 -8.77
CA ALA A 70 -1.50 2.09 -10.19
C ALA A 70 -0.38 2.98 -10.75
N THR A 71 0.03 4.01 -10.01
CA THR A 71 1.00 5.01 -10.48
C THR A 71 2.45 4.65 -10.16
N ARG A 72 2.70 3.77 -9.17
CA ARG A 72 4.03 3.35 -8.71
C ARG A 72 4.23 1.82 -8.73
N ARG A 73 3.66 1.14 -9.73
CA ARG A 73 3.65 -0.33 -9.92
C ARG A 73 4.92 -1.07 -9.50
N GLY A 74 6.08 -0.66 -10.02
CA GLY A 74 7.36 -1.33 -9.71
C GLY A 74 7.77 -1.21 -8.23
N ARG A 75 7.53 -0.04 -7.61
CA ARG A 75 7.77 0.17 -6.17
C ARG A 75 6.76 -0.60 -5.34
N TYR A 76 5.48 -0.51 -5.69
CA TYR A 76 4.40 -1.24 -5.05
C TYR A 76 4.66 -2.74 -5.03
N ALA A 77 4.96 -3.35 -6.19
CA ALA A 77 5.29 -4.77 -6.28
C ALA A 77 6.47 -5.13 -5.37
N LEU A 78 7.53 -4.31 -5.35
CA LEU A 78 8.70 -4.55 -4.52
C LEU A 78 8.37 -4.52 -3.01
N MET A 79 7.54 -3.59 -2.55
CA MET A 79 7.17 -3.43 -1.14
C MET A 79 6.59 -4.71 -0.50
N PHE A 80 5.98 -5.59 -1.31
CA PHE A 80 5.33 -6.82 -0.85
C PHE A 80 6.08 -8.12 -1.24
N ARG A 81 7.30 -8.02 -1.79
CA ARG A 81 8.17 -9.17 -2.06
C ARG A 81 8.89 -9.64 -0.80
N HIS A 82 8.14 -10.16 0.17
CA HIS A 82 8.68 -10.65 1.44
C HIS A 82 9.69 -11.80 1.28
N ASP A 83 9.55 -12.60 0.22
CA ASP A 83 10.50 -13.63 -0.20
C ASP A 83 11.87 -13.04 -0.58
N LEU A 84 11.87 -11.85 -1.18
CA LEU A 84 13.07 -11.16 -1.64
C LEU A 84 13.69 -10.28 -0.55
N LEU A 85 12.89 -9.76 0.38
CA LEU A 85 13.29 -8.65 1.27
C LEU A 85 13.66 -9.04 2.71
N GLU A 86 13.81 -10.34 3.03
CA GLU A 86 14.21 -10.89 4.34
C GLU A 86 13.82 -9.96 5.52
N SER A 87 12.53 -9.99 5.87
CA SER A 87 11.80 -8.97 6.65
C SER A 87 12.36 -8.55 8.02
N GLY A 88 13.46 -9.16 8.50
CA GLY A 88 14.07 -8.93 9.80
C GLY A 88 15.25 -7.95 9.82
N HIS A 89 16.02 -7.80 8.74
CA HIS A 89 17.29 -7.04 8.80
C HIS A 89 17.15 -5.55 8.48
N LEU A 90 16.07 -5.13 7.79
CA LEU A 90 16.06 -3.86 7.05
C LEU A 90 14.96 -2.88 7.51
N GLY A 91 14.35 -3.10 8.68
CA GLY A 91 13.42 -2.14 9.28
C GLY A 91 12.09 -1.95 8.55
N LEU A 92 11.78 -2.80 7.56
CA LEU A 92 10.54 -2.73 6.78
C LEU A 92 9.30 -2.85 7.66
N ARG A 93 9.35 -3.68 8.71
CA ARG A 93 8.29 -3.76 9.73
C ARG A 93 8.06 -2.42 10.43
N HIS A 94 9.12 -1.69 10.78
CA HIS A 94 8.98 -0.37 11.41
C HIS A 94 8.29 0.62 10.47
N THR A 95 8.51 0.48 9.16
CA THR A 95 7.98 1.42 8.16
C THR A 95 6.55 1.07 7.72
N SER A 96 6.17 -0.21 7.69
CA SER A 96 4.84 -0.65 7.26
C SER A 96 3.80 -0.72 8.39
N LEU A 97 4.21 -1.04 9.62
CA LEU A 97 3.29 -1.17 10.76
C LEU A 97 2.51 0.11 11.12
N PRO A 98 3.05 1.33 10.99
CA PRO A 98 2.28 2.55 11.26
C PRO A 98 1.06 2.71 10.34
N LEU A 99 1.19 2.42 9.05
CA LEU A 99 0.08 2.52 8.10
C LEU A 99 -1.00 1.46 8.38
N PHE A 100 -0.58 0.24 8.74
CA PHE A 100 -1.52 -0.80 9.15
C PHE A 100 -2.24 -0.46 10.47
N ARG A 101 -1.53 0.14 11.43
CA ARG A 101 -2.13 0.64 12.68
C ARG A 101 -3.17 1.72 12.41
N LEU A 102 -2.85 2.70 11.55
CA LEU A 102 -3.79 3.73 11.12
C LEU A 102 -5.08 3.13 10.53
N LEU A 103 -4.96 2.14 9.64
CA LEU A 103 -6.13 1.44 9.09
C LEU A 103 -6.93 0.73 10.19
N THR A 104 -6.25 0.05 11.11
CA THR A 104 -6.88 -0.65 12.24
C THR A 104 -7.67 0.30 13.14
N ASP A 105 -7.09 1.47 13.45
CA ASP A 105 -7.72 2.48 14.30
C ASP A 105 -8.97 3.07 13.64
N LEU A 106 -8.90 3.34 12.33
CA LEU A 106 -10.06 3.83 11.57
C LEU A 106 -11.17 2.78 11.46
N VAL A 107 -10.81 1.50 11.27
CA VAL A 107 -11.78 0.39 11.27
C VAL A 107 -12.47 0.27 12.64
N ALA A 108 -11.72 0.40 13.74
CA ALA A 108 -12.29 0.37 15.08
C ALA A 108 -13.26 1.54 15.33
N GLN A 109 -12.96 2.73 14.79
CA GLN A 109 -13.84 3.90 14.87
C GLN A 109 -15.09 3.75 14.00
N ALA A 110 -14.95 3.21 12.78
CA ALA A 110 -16.07 3.01 11.85
C ALA A 110 -17.01 1.87 12.28
N ARG A 111 -16.52 0.93 13.09
CA ARG A 111 -17.30 -0.19 13.64
C ARG A 111 -17.10 -0.30 15.15
N PRO A 112 -17.89 0.40 15.98
CA PRO A 112 -17.84 0.22 17.43
C PRO A 112 -18.17 -1.24 17.81
N ALA A 113 -17.31 -1.86 18.62
CA ALA A 113 -17.40 -3.27 19.02
C ALA A 113 -17.49 -4.28 17.85
N PRO A 114 -16.49 -4.31 16.95
CA PRO A 114 -16.53 -5.17 15.78
C PRO A 114 -16.34 -6.64 16.20
N GLN A 115 -17.17 -7.52 15.64
CA GLN A 115 -17.00 -8.97 15.68
C GLN A 115 -16.87 -9.46 14.24
N PRO A 116 -15.68 -9.94 13.80
CA PRO A 116 -14.43 -10.14 14.55
C PRO A 116 -13.71 -8.83 14.94
N PRO A 117 -12.68 -8.87 15.81
CA PRO A 117 -11.96 -7.68 16.28
C PRO A 117 -11.38 -6.82 15.15
N ALA A 118 -11.23 -5.51 15.40
CA ALA A 118 -10.80 -4.53 14.41
C ALA A 118 -9.51 -4.91 13.64
N PRO A 119 -8.45 -5.47 14.28
CA PRO A 119 -7.26 -5.90 13.54
C PRO A 119 -7.54 -7.00 12.50
N VAL A 120 -8.49 -7.90 12.78
CA VAL A 120 -8.88 -8.98 11.85
C VAL A 120 -9.67 -8.40 10.68
N VAL A 121 -10.61 -7.49 10.96
CA VAL A 121 -11.38 -6.79 9.91
C VAL A 121 -10.45 -5.93 9.05
N ALA A 122 -9.52 -5.20 9.66
CA ALA A 122 -8.52 -4.40 8.94
C ALA A 122 -7.61 -5.27 8.06
N GLY A 123 -7.18 -6.43 8.54
CA GLY A 123 -6.43 -7.40 7.75
C GLY A 123 -7.21 -7.94 6.55
N ALA A 124 -8.48 -8.28 6.73
CA ALA A 124 -9.35 -8.75 5.65
C ALA A 124 -9.64 -7.65 4.61
N LEU A 125 -9.91 -6.43 5.07
CA LEU A 125 -10.05 -5.26 4.21
C LEU A 125 -8.77 -5.00 3.40
N TRP A 126 -7.62 -5.02 4.07
CA TRP A 126 -6.32 -4.81 3.41
C TRP A 126 -6.03 -5.88 2.37
N ALA A 127 -6.30 -7.15 2.65
CA ALA A 127 -6.18 -8.24 1.68
C ALA A 127 -7.08 -8.02 0.45
N ASN A 128 -8.30 -7.52 0.66
CA ASN A 128 -9.23 -7.21 -0.43
C ASN A 128 -8.73 -6.01 -1.27
N LEU A 129 -8.25 -4.94 -0.63
CA LEU A 129 -7.66 -3.79 -1.32
C LEU A 129 -6.42 -4.17 -2.13
N HIS A 130 -5.59 -5.09 -1.62
CA HIS A 130 -4.49 -5.68 -2.35
C HIS A 130 -4.96 -6.42 -3.61
N GLY A 131 -5.97 -7.28 -3.47
CA GLY A 131 -6.56 -8.00 -4.61
C GLY A 131 -7.15 -7.05 -5.64
N LEU A 132 -7.85 -6.00 -5.20
CA LEU A 132 -8.35 -4.94 -6.07
C LEU A 132 -7.21 -4.26 -6.82
N ALA A 133 -6.14 -3.86 -6.13
CA ALA A 133 -5.00 -3.19 -6.74
C ALA A 133 -4.31 -4.05 -7.82
N GLU A 134 -4.08 -5.35 -7.55
CA GLU A 134 -3.48 -6.26 -8.53
C GLU A 134 -4.39 -6.50 -9.74
N LEU A 135 -5.65 -6.87 -9.51
CA LEU A 135 -6.61 -7.13 -10.58
C LEU A 135 -6.92 -5.87 -11.41
N TRP A 136 -6.87 -4.70 -10.79
CA TRP A 136 -6.98 -3.41 -11.48
C TRP A 136 -5.75 -3.14 -12.35
N ASN A 137 -4.55 -3.39 -11.80
CA ASN A 137 -3.30 -3.22 -12.53
C ASN A 137 -3.18 -4.14 -13.74
N TRP A 138 -3.73 -5.35 -13.67
CA TRP A 138 -3.77 -6.29 -14.80
C TRP A 138 -4.88 -5.95 -15.81
N GLY A 139 -5.77 -5.00 -15.50
CA GLY A 139 -6.94 -4.66 -16.31
C GLY A 139 -8.10 -5.66 -16.20
N SER A 140 -7.96 -6.71 -15.38
CA SER A 140 -8.98 -7.76 -15.22
C SER A 140 -10.28 -7.22 -14.65
N LEU A 141 -10.22 -6.30 -13.68
CA LEU A 141 -11.42 -5.66 -13.12
C LEU A 141 -12.12 -4.76 -14.14
N THR A 142 -11.38 -3.95 -14.89
CA THR A 142 -11.95 -3.12 -15.96
C THR A 142 -12.64 -3.99 -17.01
N LEU A 143 -12.02 -5.09 -17.42
CA LEU A 143 -12.60 -6.05 -18.36
C LEU A 143 -13.87 -6.72 -17.81
N ALA A 144 -13.84 -7.19 -16.55
CA ALA A 144 -14.94 -7.96 -15.97
C ALA A 144 -16.15 -7.11 -15.57
N THR A 145 -15.93 -5.85 -15.19
CA THR A 145 -16.97 -4.98 -14.60
C THR A 145 -17.36 -3.80 -15.48
N GLY A 146 -16.54 -3.46 -16.49
CA GLY A 146 -16.69 -2.22 -17.26
C GLY A 146 -16.37 -0.95 -16.48
N ALA A 147 -15.87 -1.04 -15.24
CA ALA A 147 -15.56 0.12 -14.41
C ALA A 147 -14.35 0.91 -14.95
N ALA A 148 -14.54 2.22 -15.13
CA ALA A 148 -13.48 3.16 -15.51
C ALA A 148 -12.72 3.75 -14.30
N ASP A 149 -13.30 3.70 -13.11
CA ASP A 149 -12.75 4.19 -11.84
C ASP A 149 -13.02 3.17 -10.72
N PRO A 150 -12.07 2.93 -9.78
CA PRO A 150 -12.31 1.97 -8.71
C PRO A 150 -13.28 2.46 -7.60
N ALA A 151 -13.91 3.64 -7.70
CA ALA A 151 -14.83 4.16 -6.66
C ALA A 151 -15.88 3.13 -6.23
N ALA A 152 -16.63 2.59 -7.19
CA ALA A 152 -17.72 1.68 -6.91
C ALA A 152 -17.22 0.37 -6.27
N LEU A 153 -16.03 -0.09 -6.66
CA LEU A 153 -15.39 -1.28 -6.08
C LEU A 153 -14.91 -1.01 -4.65
N ILE A 154 -14.34 0.17 -4.39
CA ILE A 154 -13.97 0.62 -3.05
C ILE A 154 -15.22 0.65 -2.16
N GLU A 155 -16.30 1.31 -2.59
CA GLU A 155 -17.54 1.39 -1.81
C GLU A 155 -18.17 0.01 -1.53
N ALA A 156 -18.17 -0.89 -2.52
CA ALA A 156 -18.63 -2.26 -2.33
C ALA A 156 -17.77 -3.00 -1.29
N THR A 157 -16.45 -2.88 -1.37
CA THR A 157 -15.51 -3.48 -0.41
C THR A 157 -15.69 -2.91 0.99
N LEU A 158 -15.82 -1.59 1.13
CA LEU A 158 -16.07 -0.94 2.41
C LEU A 158 -17.41 -1.38 3.00
N THR A 159 -18.44 -1.50 2.17
CA THR A 159 -19.75 -2.00 2.62
C THR A 159 -19.68 -3.44 3.12
N ALA A 160 -18.94 -4.30 2.44
CA ALA A 160 -18.75 -5.69 2.86
C ALA A 160 -18.00 -5.81 4.21
N HIS A 161 -17.02 -4.94 4.46
CA HIS A 161 -16.18 -5.02 5.68
C HIS A 161 -16.66 -4.13 6.83
N LEU A 162 -17.34 -3.02 6.55
CA LEU A 162 -17.75 -2.02 7.53
C LEU A 162 -19.26 -1.96 7.76
N GLY A 163 -20.05 -2.64 6.93
CA GLY A 163 -21.51 -2.48 6.89
C GLY A 163 -21.93 -1.32 5.97
N PRO A 164 -23.24 -1.11 5.77
CA PRO A 164 -23.74 0.01 4.98
C PRO A 164 -23.35 1.36 5.60
N ALA A 165 -23.26 2.41 4.76
CA ALA A 165 -23.23 3.77 5.28
C ALA A 165 -24.53 4.06 6.05
N ALA A 166 -24.41 4.80 7.15
CA ALA A 166 -25.56 5.24 7.94
C ALA A 166 -26.39 6.29 7.21
#